data_AF-A0A7I7TYS9-F1
#
_entry.id   AF-A0A7I7TYS9-F1
#
_cell.length_a   1.000
_cell.length_b   1.000
_cell.length_c   1.000
_cell.angle_alpha   90.00
_cell.angle_beta   90.00
_cell.angle_gamma   90.00
#
_symmetry.space_group_name_H-M   'P 1'
#
loop_
_entity.id
_entity.type
_entity.pdbx_description
1 polymer ?
#
loop_
_entity_poly.entity_id
_entity_poly.type
_entity_poly.pdbx_seq_one_letter_code
_entity_poly.pdbx_strand_id
1 'polypeptide(L)'
;MSAIEMLGRAQQILTTPTAGGLSPRMAAFLARQALEEIIEQRCGALGAAASGATTRSKLLILRALDEPEVADAAALAWNRLSNACHLHAYEMQPSVAEVEQLCGVVAELVL
;
A
#
# COMPACT_ATOMS: atom_id res chain seq x y z
N MET A 1 1.61 13.63 5.99
CA MET A 1 2.27 13.32 4.71
C MET A 1 1.19 12.74 3.83
N SER A 2 0.98 13.28 2.63
CA SER A 2 -0.05 12.78 1.70
C SER A 2 0.32 11.41 1.15
N ALA A 3 -0.65 10.68 0.59
CA ALA A 3 -0.40 9.39 -0.06
C ALA A 3 0.68 9.50 -1.15
N ILE A 4 0.64 10.57 -1.95
CA ILE A 4 1.62 10.84 -3.01
C ILE A 4 3.02 11.06 -2.42
N GLU A 5 3.14 11.84 -1.35
CA GLU A 5 4.43 12.06 -0.68
C GLU A 5 5.01 10.75 -0.12
N MET A 6 4.17 9.92 0.52
CA MET A 6 4.58 8.62 1.06
C MET A 6 5.05 7.67 -0.05
N LEU A 7 4.32 7.61 -1.16
CA LEU A 7 4.66 6.77 -2.30
C LEU A 7 5.95 7.23 -2.99
N GLY A 8 6.12 8.55 -3.18
CA GLY A 8 7.35 9.12 -3.73
C GLY A 8 8.57 8.81 -2.86
N ARG A 9 8.42 8.86 -1.53
CA ARG A 9 9.49 8.44 -0.61
C ARG A 9 9.78 6.94 -0.66
N ALA A 10 8.75 6.10 -0.79
CA ALA A 10 8.94 4.66 -0.98
C ALA A 10 9.80 4.37 -2.23
N GLN A 11 9.48 5.01 -3.36
CA GLN A 11 10.25 4.89 -4.60
C GLN A 11 11.69 5.38 -4.44
N GLN A 12 11.91 6.52 -3.77
CA GLN A 12 13.25 7.04 -3.50
C GLN A 12 14.12 6.08 -2.68
N ILE A 13 13.53 5.38 -1.70
CA ILE A 13 14.25 4.38 -0.89
C ILE A 13 14.68 3.17 -1.73
N LEU A 14 13.88 2.80 -2.74
CA LEU A 14 14.21 1.70 -3.66
C LEU A 14 15.35 2.09 -4.61
N THR A 15 15.35 3.33 -5.14
CA THR A 15 16.38 3.81 -6.07
C THR A 15 17.69 4.18 -5.39
N THR A 16 17.63 4.65 -4.14
CA THR A 16 18.78 5.08 -3.36
C THR A 16 18.79 4.38 -2.00
N PRO A 17 19.22 3.11 -1.94
CA PRO A 17 19.19 2.33 -0.70
C PRO A 17 20.09 2.96 0.38
N THR A 18 19.48 3.50 1.44
CA THR A 18 20.20 4.14 2.56
C THR A 18 20.34 3.24 3.79
N ALA A 19 19.60 2.14 3.86
CA ALA A 19 19.46 1.29 5.05
C ALA A 19 19.88 -0.19 4.80
N GLY A 20 20.85 -0.42 3.93
CA GLY A 20 21.29 -1.77 3.55
C GLY A 20 20.13 -2.64 3.05
N GLY A 21 20.11 -3.92 3.40
CA GLY A 21 19.04 -4.86 3.00
C GLY A 21 17.64 -4.51 3.50
N LEU A 22 17.47 -3.58 4.44
CA LEU A 22 16.14 -3.21 4.94
C LEU A 22 15.37 -2.26 4.02
N SER A 23 16.04 -1.66 3.04
CA SER A 23 15.48 -0.63 2.15
C SER A 23 14.17 -1.08 1.47
N PRO A 24 14.05 -2.30 0.88
CA PRO A 24 12.80 -2.78 0.30
C PRO A 24 11.64 -2.86 1.30
N ARG A 25 11.91 -3.29 2.54
CA ARG A 25 10.89 -3.38 3.59
C ARG A 25 10.45 -2.00 4.07
N MET A 26 11.38 -1.05 4.19
CA MET A 26 11.05 0.34 4.52
C MET A 26 10.19 0.99 3.44
N ALA A 27 10.52 0.75 2.17
CA ALA A 27 9.70 1.21 1.05
C ALA A 27 8.30 0.55 1.07
N ALA A 28 8.22 -0.76 1.31
CA ALA A 28 6.94 -1.46 1.42
C ALA A 28 6.05 -0.89 2.54
N PHE A 29 6.66 -0.52 3.69
CA PHE A 29 5.92 0.12 4.78
C PHE A 29 5.31 1.46 4.37
N LEU A 30 6.08 2.33 3.70
CA LEU A 30 5.58 3.62 3.23
C LEU A 30 4.52 3.47 2.12
N ALA A 31 4.72 2.55 1.19
CA ALA A 31 3.72 2.24 0.15
C ALA A 31 2.42 1.71 0.78
N ARG A 32 2.49 0.91 1.85
CA ARG A 32 1.32 0.44 2.59
C ARG A 32 0.56 1.59 3.24
N GLN A 33 1.27 2.55 3.84
CA GLN A 33 0.62 3.74 4.41
C GLN A 33 -0.02 4.63 3.34
N ALA A 34 0.64 4.81 2.18
CA ALA A 34 0.06 5.50 1.03
C ALA A 34 -1.26 4.84 0.59
N LEU A 35 -1.27 3.51 0.48
CA LEU A 35 -2.46 2.76 0.11
C LEU A 35 -3.59 2.87 1.15
N GLU A 36 -3.26 2.82 2.44
CA GLU A 36 -4.24 2.96 3.52
C GLU A 36 -4.94 4.33 3.51
N GLU A 37 -4.20 5.39 3.20
CA GLU A 37 -4.73 6.73 3.01
C GLU A 37 -5.64 6.81 1.77
N ILE A 38 -5.23 6.21 0.63
CA ILE A 38 -6.06 6.15 -0.59
C ILE A 38 -7.38 5.41 -0.33
N ILE A 39 -7.34 4.29 0.39
CA ILE A 39 -8.53 3.51 0.76
C ILE A 39 -9.47 4.36 1.63
N GLU A 40 -8.94 5.12 2.59
CA GLU A 40 -9.74 6.03 3.42
C GLU A 40 -10.45 7.09 2.57
N GLN A 41 -9.70 7.75 1.68
CA GLN A 41 -10.23 8.80 0.81
C GLN A 41 -11.31 8.26 -0.14
N ARG A 42 -11.10 7.07 -0.74
CA ARG A 42 -12.08 6.42 -1.61
C ARG A 42 -13.36 6.05 -0.87
N CYS A 43 -13.27 5.46 0.33
CA CYS A 43 -14.45 5.22 1.15
C CYS A 43 -15.23 6.51 1.43
N GLY A 44 -14.53 7.63 1.68
CA GLY A 44 -15.14 8.94 1.81
C GLY A 44 -15.85 9.43 0.54
N ALA A 45 -15.21 9.28 -0.63
CA ALA A 45 -15.78 9.66 -1.93
C ALA A 45 -17.04 8.85 -2.28
N LEU A 46 -17.13 7.60 -1.80
CA LEU A 46 -18.30 6.73 -1.96
C LEU A 46 -19.43 7.03 -0.94
N GLY A 47 -19.27 8.05 -0.09
CA GLY A 47 -20.23 8.37 0.97
C GLY A 47 -20.28 7.34 2.11
N ALA A 48 -19.28 6.44 2.17
CA ALA A 48 -19.17 5.36 3.14
C ALA A 48 -17.96 5.56 4.06
N ALA A 49 -17.73 6.79 4.50
CA ALA A 49 -16.68 7.13 5.44
C ALA A 49 -16.79 6.26 6.71
N ALA A 50 -15.74 5.49 6.99
CA ALA A 50 -15.72 4.50 8.06
C ALA A 50 -14.59 4.80 9.05
N SER A 51 -14.68 5.96 9.68
CA SER A 51 -13.71 6.42 10.67
C SER A 51 -13.58 5.41 11.81
N GLY A 52 -12.35 4.94 12.08
CA GLY A 52 -12.06 3.92 13.09
C GLY A 52 -12.23 2.46 12.65
N ALA A 53 -12.74 2.20 11.44
CA ALA A 53 -12.74 0.85 10.88
C ALA A 53 -11.32 0.41 10.50
N THR A 54 -11.06 -0.89 10.57
CA THR A 54 -9.79 -1.45 10.09
C THR A 54 -9.67 -1.31 8.56
N THR A 55 -8.46 -1.26 8.01
CA THR A 55 -8.27 -1.26 6.55
C THR A 55 -8.93 -2.46 5.89
N ARG A 56 -8.87 -3.64 6.52
CA ARG A 56 -9.55 -4.85 6.03
C ARG A 56 -11.07 -4.67 5.94
N SER A 57 -11.70 -3.98 6.89
CA SER A 57 -13.12 -3.63 6.81
C SER A 57 -13.41 -2.63 5.69
N LYS A 58 -12.54 -1.63 5.50
CA LYS A 58 -12.67 -0.65 4.40
C LYS A 58 -12.52 -1.29 3.02
N LEU A 59 -11.67 -2.30 2.87
CA LEU A 59 -11.59 -3.10 1.64
C LEU A 59 -12.91 -3.80 1.29
N LEU A 60 -13.72 -4.18 2.28
CA LEU A 60 -15.07 -4.74 2.03
C LEU A 60 -16.04 -3.66 1.53
N ILE A 61 -15.89 -2.42 2.01
CA ILE A 61 -16.66 -1.27 1.51
C ILE A 61 -16.31 -1.03 0.04
N LEU A 62 -15.02 -0.97 -0.30
CA LEU A 62 -14.59 -0.83 -1.70
C LEU A 62 -15.11 -1.97 -2.57
N ARG A 63 -15.04 -3.21 -2.09
CA ARG A 63 -15.59 -4.37 -2.80
C ARG A 63 -17.09 -4.24 -3.11
N ALA A 64 -17.84 -3.58 -2.23
CA ALA A 64 -19.29 -3.45 -2.35
C ALA A 64 -19.72 -2.22 -3.17
N LEU A 65 -18.92 -1.15 -3.16
CA LEU A 65 -19.34 0.18 -3.61
C LEU A 65 -18.44 0.82 -4.68
N ASP A 66 -17.19 0.38 -4.84
CA ASP A 66 -16.24 0.91 -5.84
C ASP A 66 -16.20 0.01 -7.09
N GLU A 67 -15.45 0.43 -8.11
CA GLU A 67 -15.21 -0.38 -9.30
C GLU A 67 -14.48 -1.69 -8.92
N PRO A 68 -14.91 -2.85 -9.47
CA PRO A 68 -14.33 -4.16 -9.12
C PRO A 68 -12.81 -4.21 -9.27
N GLU A 69 -12.28 -3.64 -10.35
CA GLU A 69 -10.85 -3.61 -10.67
C GLU A 69 -10.05 -2.83 -9.61
N VAL A 70 -10.59 -1.71 -9.14
CA VAL A 70 -9.98 -0.91 -8.08
C VAL A 70 -10.00 -1.67 -6.76
N ALA A 71 -11.15 -2.24 -6.39
CA ALA A 71 -11.29 -2.98 -5.14
C ALA A 71 -10.37 -4.21 -5.09
N ASP A 72 -10.22 -4.91 -6.23
CA ASP A 72 -9.29 -6.03 -6.38
C ASP A 72 -7.83 -5.59 -6.28
N ALA A 73 -7.44 -4.53 -7.00
CA ALA A 73 -6.08 -3.99 -6.94
C ALA A 73 -5.70 -3.52 -5.53
N ALA A 74 -6.60 -2.80 -4.85
CA ALA A 74 -6.38 -2.34 -3.47
C ALA A 74 -6.24 -3.51 -2.49
N ALA A 75 -7.08 -4.54 -2.60
CA ALA A 75 -7.00 -5.72 -1.75
C ALA A 75 -5.72 -6.53 -2.00
N LEU A 76 -5.35 -6.71 -3.27
CA LEU A 76 -4.10 -7.39 -3.66
C LEU A 76 -2.88 -6.66 -3.09
N ALA A 77 -2.79 -5.36 -3.36
CA ALA A 77 -1.67 -4.53 -2.93
C ALA A 77 -1.57 -4.48 -1.40
N TRP A 78 -2.68 -4.30 -0.69
CA TRP A 78 -2.68 -4.24 0.77
C TRP A 78 -2.21 -5.55 1.41
N ASN A 79 -2.67 -6.70 0.92
CA ASN A 79 -2.21 -8.00 1.43
C ASN A 79 -0.72 -8.22 1.17
N ARG A 80 -0.24 -7.94 -0.06
CA ARG A 80 1.17 -8.14 -0.42
C ARG A 80 2.11 -7.18 0.33
N LEU A 81 1.73 -5.91 0.45
CA LEU A 81 2.51 -4.92 1.21
C LEU A 81 2.50 -5.24 2.71
N SER A 82 1.38 -5.72 3.26
CA SER A 82 1.33 -6.17 4.65
C SER A 82 2.32 -7.31 4.88
N ASN A 83 2.34 -8.32 4.02
CA ASN A 83 3.31 -9.42 4.13
C ASN A 83 4.76 -8.93 4.01
N ALA A 84 5.04 -8.06 3.04
CA ALA A 84 6.39 -7.49 2.85
C ALA A 84 6.90 -6.70 4.06
N CYS A 85 6.00 -6.15 4.89
CA CYS A 85 6.35 -5.43 6.10
C CYS A 85 6.74 -6.34 7.27
N HIS A 86 6.36 -7.62 7.26
CA HIS A 86 6.64 -8.52 8.37
C HIS A 86 8.12 -8.93 8.42
N LEU A 87 8.65 -9.10 9.63
CA LEU A 87 10.00 -9.55 9.89
C LEU A 87 9.94 -10.89 10.64
N HIS A 88 10.07 -12.00 9.91
CA HIS A 88 10.30 -13.30 10.52
C HIS A 88 11.77 -13.70 10.36
N ALA A 89 12.33 -14.36 11.38
CA ALA A 89 13.76 -14.67 11.48
C ALA A 89 14.31 -15.52 10.31
N TYR A 90 13.44 -16.21 9.56
CA TYR A 90 13.80 -17.09 8.44
C TYR A 90 13.12 -16.71 7.13
N GLU A 91 12.42 -15.59 7.07
CA GLU A 91 11.70 -15.18 5.87
C GLU A 91 12.63 -14.39 4.94
N MET A 92 12.57 -14.73 3.66
CA MET A 92 13.29 -14.01 2.63
C MET A 92 12.82 -12.55 2.60
N GLN A 93 13.76 -11.61 2.48
CA GLN A 93 13.38 -10.21 2.34
C GLN A 93 12.61 -9.99 1.04
N PRO A 94 11.61 -9.09 1.02
CA PRO A 94 10.95 -8.74 -0.23
C PRO A 94 11.99 -8.19 -1.20
N SER A 95 11.94 -8.63 -2.45
CA SER A 95 12.84 -8.13 -3.48
C SER A 95 12.50 -6.68 -3.84
N VAL A 96 13.50 -5.93 -4.33
CA VAL A 96 13.28 -4.57 -4.83
C VAL A 96 12.20 -4.56 -5.91
N ALA A 97 12.28 -5.47 -6.88
CA ALA A 97 11.34 -5.56 -7.99
C ALA A 97 9.89 -5.84 -7.53
N GLU A 98 9.69 -6.69 -6.53
CA GLU A 98 8.35 -6.92 -5.97
C GLU A 98 7.78 -5.66 -5.33
N VAL A 99 8.59 -4.91 -4.58
CA VAL A 99 8.14 -3.67 -3.92
C VAL A 99 7.93 -2.56 -4.96
N GLU A 100 8.77 -2.46 -5.99
CA GLU A 100 8.58 -1.53 -7.11
C GLU A 100 7.26 -1.82 -7.86
N GLN A 101 6.97 -3.09 -8.15
CA GLN A 101 5.71 -3.48 -8.77
C GLN A 101 4.51 -3.05 -7.90
N LEU A 102 4.58 -3.29 -6.59
CA LEU A 102 3.52 -2.92 -5.66
C LEU A 102 3.36 -1.39 -5.57
N CYS A 103 4.45 -0.63 -5.58
CA CYS A 103 4.40 0.83 -5.68
C CYS A 103 3.72 1.29 -6.97
N GLY A 104 3.92 0.59 -8.10
CA GLY A 104 3.21 0.84 -9.36
C GLY A 104 1.71 0.64 -9.22
N VAL A 105 1.26 -0.47 -8.62
CA VAL A 105 -0.16 -0.72 -8.36
C VAL A 105 -0.76 0.36 -7.45
N VAL A 106 -0.05 0.78 -6.41
CA VAL A 106 -0.51 1.88 -5.55
C VAL A 106 -0.60 3.20 -6.31
N ALA A 107 0.33 3.48 -7.23
CA ALA A 107 0.30 4.68 -8.06
C ALA A 107 -0.93 4.73 -8.98
N GLU A 108 -1.34 3.60 -9.55
CA GLU A 108 -2.54 3.49 -10.39
C GLU A 108 -3.85 3.76 -9.61
N LEU A 109 -3.81 3.64 -8.28
CA LEU A 109 -4.95 3.89 -7.40
C LEU A 109 -5.04 5.35 -6.92
N VAL A 110 -4.01 6.16 -7.15
CA VAL A 110 -4.00 7.60 -6.89
C VAL A 110 -4.86 8.27 -7.96
N LEU A 111 -6.01 8.81 -7.54
CA LEU A 111 -6.88 9.67 -8.36
C LEU A 111 -6.40 11.13 -8.30
#